data_AF-A0A7Y8ITG8-F1
#
_entry.id   AF-A0A7Y8ITG8-F1
#
_cell.length_a   1.000
_cell.length_b   1.000
_cell.length_c   1.000
_cell.angle_alpha   90.00
_cell.angle_beta   90.00
_cell.angle_gamma   90.00
#
_symmetry.space_group_name_H-M   'P 1'
#
loop_
_entity.id
_entity.type
_entity.pdbx_description
1 polymer ?
#
loop_
_entity_poly.entity_id
_entity_poly.type
_entity_poly.pdbx_seq_one_letter_code
_entity_poly.pdbx_strand_id
1 'polypeptide(L)'
;MARKTKTTQPLTTTQQLGSLIKSARDIMRKDKGLSGDLDRLPMLTWIMFLKFLDDLEQIHEHEAVMAGRKFRRAIEPPYRWRDWAAKEDGITGDELTAFINNEEATRPDGTKGPGLFAYLRSLQSSNGGDRRDVIATVFKGVTNRMISGHLLRDIINKINGINFNSSEEIHTLSHLYESMLKEMRDSAGDSGEFYTPRPFNLIMVPTEEADDAR
;
A
#
# COMPACT_ATOMS: atom_id res chain seq x y z
N MET A 1 -18.03 -35.41 7.38
CA MET A 1 -17.42 -34.28 6.65
C MET A 1 -16.66 -33.43 7.64
N ALA A 2 -15.32 -33.38 7.55
CA ALA A 2 -14.49 -32.60 8.47
C ALA A 2 -14.60 -31.10 8.13
N ARG A 3 -15.13 -30.32 9.07
CA ARG A 3 -15.20 -28.86 9.00
C ARG A 3 -13.77 -28.31 9.08
N LYS A 4 -13.21 -27.83 7.96
CA LYS A 4 -11.92 -27.11 7.96
C LYS A 4 -12.06 -25.90 8.88
N THR A 5 -11.43 -25.96 10.05
CA THR A 5 -11.23 -24.82 10.94
C THR A 5 -10.37 -23.82 10.20
N LYS A 6 -10.93 -22.66 9.83
CA LYS A 6 -10.13 -21.52 9.37
C LYS A 6 -9.25 -21.12 10.55
N THR A 7 -7.94 -21.38 10.47
CA THR A 7 -6.96 -20.94 11.45
C THR A 7 -6.88 -19.41 11.35
N THR A 8 -7.55 -18.70 12.27
CA THR A 8 -7.42 -17.25 12.37
C THR A 8 -5.98 -16.96 12.77
N GLN A 9 -5.19 -16.37 11.87
CA GLN A 9 -3.81 -16.01 12.20
C GLN A 9 -3.81 -15.01 13.37
N PRO A 10 -2.89 -15.16 14.34
CA PRO A 10 -2.82 -14.25 15.48
C PRO A 10 -2.57 -12.82 15.00
N LEU A 11 -3.17 -11.87 15.71
CA LEU A 11 -3.06 -10.43 15.46
C LEU A 11 -1.60 -9.95 15.52
N THR A 12 -1.26 -8.98 14.66
CA THR A 12 0.09 -8.42 14.61
C THR A 12 0.29 -7.37 15.70
N THR A 13 1.15 -7.63 16.68
CA THR A 13 1.49 -6.68 17.74
C THR A 13 2.52 -5.63 17.27
N THR A 14 2.63 -4.49 17.97
CA THR A 14 3.67 -3.47 17.71
C THR A 14 5.09 -4.07 17.75
N GLN A 15 5.32 -5.06 18.61
CA GLN A 15 6.60 -5.76 18.70
C GLN A 15 6.85 -6.65 17.48
N GLN A 16 5.82 -7.33 16.97
CA GLN A 16 5.91 -8.11 15.72
C GLN A 16 6.11 -7.20 14.50
N LEU A 17 5.49 -6.02 14.48
CA LEU A 17 5.72 -5.03 13.44
C LEU A 17 7.17 -4.53 13.46
N GLY A 18 7.72 -4.21 14.63
CA GLY A 18 9.12 -3.79 14.77
C GLY A 18 10.12 -4.87 14.32
N SER A 19 9.87 -6.14 14.65
CA SER A 19 10.72 -7.26 14.22
C SER A 19 10.60 -7.52 12.72
N LEU A 20 9.42 -7.34 12.14
CA LEU A 20 9.18 -7.45 10.70
C LEU A 20 9.90 -6.35 9.93
N ILE A 21 9.78 -5.09 10.37
CA ILE A 21 10.48 -3.94 9.78
C ILE A 21 12.00 -4.20 9.78
N LYS A 22 12.53 -4.69 10.92
CA LYS A 22 13.95 -5.06 11.01
C LYS A 22 14.32 -6.16 10.01
N SER A 23 13.52 -7.23 9.94
CA SER A 23 13.76 -8.35 9.03
C SER A 23 13.67 -7.95 7.55
N ALA A 24 12.71 -7.09 7.18
CA ALA A 24 12.60 -6.55 5.83
C ALA A 24 13.82 -5.69 5.47
N ARG A 25 14.28 -4.83 6.40
CA ARG A 25 15.53 -4.05 6.23
C ARG A 25 16.75 -4.95 6.08
N ASP A 26 16.83 -6.06 6.81
CA ASP A 26 17.91 -7.04 6.68
C ASP A 26 17.94 -7.68 5.28
N ILE A 27 16.79 -7.96 4.66
CA ILE A 27 16.72 -8.42 3.27
C ILE A 27 17.17 -7.32 2.30
N MET A 28 16.69 -6.10 2.50
CA MET A 28 17.06 -4.95 1.66
C MET A 28 18.57 -4.67 1.65
N ARG A 29 19.30 -5.02 2.71
CA ARG A 29 20.78 -4.92 2.74
C ARG A 29 21.48 -5.81 1.72
N LYS A 30 20.82 -6.85 1.22
CA LYS A 30 21.35 -7.76 0.20
C LYS A 30 21.17 -7.21 -1.22
N ASP A 31 20.31 -6.21 -1.40
CA ASP A 31 20.05 -5.62 -2.71
C ASP A 31 21.12 -4.58 -3.05
N LYS A 32 21.73 -4.73 -4.24
CA LYS A 32 22.80 -3.83 -4.71
C LYS A 32 22.30 -2.42 -5.03
N GLY A 33 20.99 -2.24 -5.22
CA GLY A 33 20.37 -0.95 -5.52
C GLY A 33 20.13 -0.06 -4.31
N LEU A 34 20.35 -0.55 -3.08
CA LEU A 34 20.05 0.19 -1.85
C LEU A 34 21.31 0.50 -1.03
N SER A 35 21.71 1.77 -1.01
CA SER A 35 22.89 2.29 -0.32
C SER A 35 22.55 2.94 1.02
N GLY A 36 22.21 2.12 2.02
CA GLY A 36 21.97 2.59 3.39
C GLY A 36 20.49 2.78 3.72
N ASP A 37 20.22 3.30 4.91
CA ASP A 37 18.84 3.36 5.42
C ASP A 37 17.97 4.41 4.73
N LEU A 38 18.58 5.46 4.17
CA LEU A 38 17.91 6.49 3.38
C LEU A 38 17.24 5.92 2.11
N ASP A 39 17.77 4.83 1.55
CA ASP A 39 17.15 4.14 0.41
C ASP A 39 16.11 3.09 0.86
N ARG A 40 16.30 2.49 2.04
CA ARG A 40 15.48 1.36 2.52
C ARG A 40 14.15 1.82 3.10
N LEU A 41 14.14 2.94 3.81
CA LEU A 41 12.92 3.44 4.44
C LEU A 41 11.84 3.76 3.39
N PRO A 42 12.11 4.53 2.32
CA PRO A 42 11.11 4.77 1.27
C PRO A 42 10.59 3.48 0.63
N MET A 43 11.48 2.49 0.41
CA MET A 43 11.10 1.18 -0.13
C MET A 43 10.11 0.46 0.77
N LEU A 44 10.34 0.47 2.09
CA LEU A 44 9.45 -0.18 3.03
C LEU A 44 8.11 0.55 3.13
N THR A 45 8.15 1.89 3.11
CA THR A 45 6.97 2.74 3.25
C THR A 45 5.94 2.48 2.16
N TRP A 46 6.31 2.46 0.88
CA TRP A 46 5.32 2.25 -0.19
C TRP A 46 4.76 0.82 -0.21
N ILE A 47 5.57 -0.18 0.14
CA ILE A 47 5.11 -1.58 0.20
C ILE A 47 4.09 -1.75 1.32
N MET A 48 4.41 -1.25 2.52
CA MET A 48 3.48 -1.25 3.66
C MET A 48 2.22 -0.44 3.35
N PHE A 49 2.36 0.71 2.68
CA PHE A 49 1.21 1.52 2.26
C PHE A 49 0.22 0.72 1.42
N LEU A 50 0.67 0.01 0.40
CA LEU A 50 -0.22 -0.77 -0.47
C LEU A 50 -0.89 -1.94 0.28
N LYS A 51 -0.18 -2.60 1.20
CA LYS A 51 -0.77 -3.64 2.07
C LYS A 51 -1.88 -3.06 2.93
N PHE A 52 -1.59 -1.98 3.65
CA PHE A 52 -2.53 -1.38 4.60
C PHE A 52 -3.73 -0.78 3.89
N LEU A 53 -3.51 -0.16 2.73
CA LEU A 53 -4.59 0.35 1.89
C LEU A 53 -5.55 -0.77 1.48
N ASP A 54 -5.05 -1.92 1.00
CA ASP A 54 -5.93 -3.02 0.60
C ASP A 54 -6.64 -3.67 1.79
N ASP A 55 -6.00 -3.80 2.96
CA ASP A 55 -6.66 -4.28 4.18
C ASP A 55 -7.80 -3.35 4.61
N LEU A 56 -7.56 -2.03 4.61
CA LEU A 56 -8.58 -1.03 4.95
C LEU A 56 -9.73 -1.06 3.95
N GLU A 57 -9.43 -1.17 2.65
CA GLU A 57 -10.46 -1.30 1.61
C GLU A 57 -11.31 -2.56 1.78
N GLN A 58 -10.77 -3.67 2.31
CA GLN A 58 -11.55 -4.87 2.62
C GLN A 58 -12.56 -4.63 3.72
N ILE A 59 -12.14 -3.96 4.80
CA ILE A 59 -12.99 -3.66 5.94
C ILE A 59 -14.13 -2.73 5.50
N HIS A 60 -13.81 -1.63 4.83
CA HIS A 60 -14.81 -0.68 4.35
C HIS A 60 -15.74 -1.30 3.29
N GLU A 61 -15.23 -2.15 2.40
CA GLU A 61 -16.07 -2.88 1.44
C GLU A 61 -17.06 -3.80 2.17
N HIS A 62 -16.59 -4.54 3.18
CA HIS A 62 -17.43 -5.42 3.98
C HIS A 62 -18.51 -4.63 4.74
N GLU A 63 -18.14 -3.52 5.39
CA GLU A 63 -19.08 -2.63 6.08
C GLU A 63 -20.12 -2.03 5.13
N ALA A 64 -19.70 -1.57 3.94
CA ALA A 64 -20.62 -1.03 2.95
C ALA A 64 -21.60 -2.09 2.44
N VAL A 65 -21.14 -3.31 2.18
CA VAL A 65 -22.01 -4.45 1.80
C VAL A 65 -23.02 -4.75 2.89
N MET A 66 -22.60 -4.79 4.16
CA MET A 66 -23.48 -5.01 5.30
C MET A 66 -24.50 -3.89 5.48
N ALA A 67 -24.12 -2.65 5.19
CA ALA A 67 -24.99 -1.47 5.23
C ALA A 67 -25.83 -1.28 3.95
N GLY A 68 -25.70 -2.15 2.94
CA GLY A 68 -26.39 -2.01 1.65
C GLY A 68 -25.94 -0.79 0.81
N ARG A 69 -24.76 -0.22 1.09
CA ARG A 69 -24.20 0.93 0.38
C ARG A 69 -23.28 0.49 -0.75
N LYS A 70 -23.19 1.31 -1.80
CA LYS A 70 -22.20 1.09 -2.87
C LYS A 70 -20.81 1.50 -2.37
N PHE A 71 -19.83 0.62 -2.52
CA PHE A 71 -18.43 0.92 -2.22
C PHE A 71 -17.63 1.12 -3.51
N ARG A 72 -16.97 2.28 -3.64
CA ARG A 72 -16.03 2.54 -4.73
C ARG A 72 -14.61 2.36 -4.22
N ARG A 73 -13.89 1.40 -4.81
CA ARG A 73 -12.49 1.14 -4.50
C ARG A 73 -11.59 2.26 -5.03
N ALA A 74 -10.43 2.46 -4.41
CA ALA A 74 -9.42 3.38 -4.95
C ALA A 74 -8.53 2.68 -5.95
N ILE A 75 -8.06 1.47 -5.60
CA ILE A 75 -7.27 0.62 -6.48
C ILE A 75 -8.17 -0.49 -7.04
N GLU A 76 -8.21 -0.58 -8.36
CA GLU A 76 -8.99 -1.58 -9.09
C GLU A 76 -8.12 -2.82 -9.41
N PRO A 77 -8.72 -4.00 -9.54
CA PRO A 77 -8.00 -5.16 -10.05
C PRO A 77 -7.42 -4.89 -11.45
N PRO A 78 -6.23 -5.46 -11.79
CA PRO A 78 -5.42 -6.40 -11.01
C PRO A 78 -4.32 -5.74 -10.15
N TYR A 79 -4.47 -4.48 -9.74
CA TYR A 79 -3.42 -3.71 -9.07
C TYR A 79 -3.48 -3.74 -7.53
N ARG A 80 -4.49 -4.41 -6.95
CA ARG A 80 -4.67 -4.47 -5.50
C ARG A 80 -3.64 -5.41 -4.88
N TRP A 81 -3.25 -5.17 -3.62
CA TRP A 81 -2.30 -6.04 -2.92
C TRP A 81 -2.68 -7.52 -3.02
N ARG A 82 -3.96 -7.86 -2.77
CA ARG A 82 -4.46 -9.23 -2.90
C ARG A 82 -4.30 -9.88 -4.28
N ASP A 83 -4.18 -9.10 -5.35
CA ASP A 83 -4.11 -9.61 -6.73
C ASP A 83 -2.68 -10.00 -7.11
N TRP A 84 -1.67 -9.23 -6.67
CA TRP A 84 -0.28 -9.39 -7.14
C TRP A 84 0.71 -9.81 -6.05
N ALA A 85 0.42 -9.45 -4.80
CA ALA A 85 1.32 -9.60 -3.66
C ALA A 85 0.90 -10.69 -2.67
N ALA A 86 -0.40 -10.98 -2.53
CA ALA A 86 -0.86 -11.90 -1.48
C ALA A 86 -0.55 -13.39 -1.72
N LYS A 87 -0.34 -13.78 -2.98
CA LYS A 87 0.04 -15.16 -3.32
C LYS A 87 1.54 -15.36 -3.12
N GLU A 88 1.93 -16.22 -2.17
CA GLU A 88 3.35 -16.44 -1.80
C GLU A 88 4.22 -16.84 -3.01
N ASP A 89 3.70 -17.72 -3.87
CA ASP A 89 4.32 -18.21 -5.11
C ASP A 89 3.89 -17.42 -6.37
N GLY A 90 3.44 -16.18 -6.21
CA GLY A 90 3.11 -15.30 -7.34
C GLY A 90 4.34 -14.65 -8.00
N ILE A 91 4.10 -13.59 -8.79
CA ILE A 91 5.09 -12.92 -9.63
C ILE A 91 6.39 -12.54 -8.89
N THR A 92 7.55 -12.87 -9.46
CA THR A 92 8.87 -12.68 -8.82
C THR A 92 9.94 -12.36 -9.86
N GLY A 93 11.16 -12.08 -9.42
CA GLY A 93 12.30 -11.82 -10.30
C GLY A 93 12.04 -10.65 -11.26
N ASP A 94 12.56 -10.76 -12.48
CA ASP A 94 12.49 -9.69 -13.48
C ASP A 94 11.05 -9.33 -13.86
N GLU A 95 10.13 -10.30 -13.84
CA GLU A 95 8.71 -10.06 -14.11
C GLU A 95 8.08 -9.14 -13.05
N LEU A 96 8.42 -9.34 -11.77
CA LEU A 96 7.94 -8.46 -10.70
C LEU A 96 8.53 -7.06 -10.87
N THR A 97 9.84 -6.95 -11.10
CA THR A 97 10.49 -5.64 -11.30
C THR A 97 9.87 -4.90 -12.50
N ALA A 98 9.63 -5.61 -13.61
CA ALA A 98 8.98 -5.06 -14.79
C ALA A 98 7.55 -4.60 -14.49
N PHE A 99 6.75 -5.43 -13.80
CA PHE A 99 5.39 -5.06 -13.39
C PHE A 99 5.37 -3.81 -12.51
N ILE A 100 6.31 -3.64 -11.59
CA ILE A 100 6.35 -2.47 -10.71
C ILE A 100 6.78 -1.20 -11.47
N ASN A 101 7.83 -1.30 -12.28
CA ASN A 101 8.57 -0.14 -12.78
C ASN A 101 8.14 0.34 -14.17
N ASN A 102 7.72 -0.56 -15.05
CA ASN A 102 7.53 -0.22 -16.46
C ASN A 102 6.23 0.55 -16.68
N GLU A 103 6.23 1.43 -17.67
CA GLU A 103 5.01 2.08 -18.15
C GLU A 103 4.01 1.06 -18.73
N GLU A 104 4.51 -0.05 -19.28
CA GLU A 104 3.70 -1.20 -19.73
C GLU A 104 4.38 -2.53 -19.31
N ALA A 105 3.59 -3.46 -18.78
CA ALA A 105 4.06 -4.76 -18.33
C ALA A 105 3.00 -5.86 -18.50
N THR A 106 3.43 -7.11 -18.43
CA THR A 106 2.52 -8.24 -18.20
C THR A 106 2.04 -8.19 -16.76
N ARG A 107 0.74 -8.06 -16.57
CA ARG A 107 0.07 -7.96 -15.28
C ARG A 107 -0.06 -9.36 -14.65
N PRO A 108 -0.31 -9.44 -13.32
CA PRO A 108 -0.47 -10.71 -12.60
C PRO A 108 -1.58 -11.63 -13.14
N ASP A 109 -2.57 -11.05 -13.84
CA ASP A 109 -3.66 -11.78 -14.49
C ASP A 109 -3.30 -12.30 -15.89
N GLY A 110 -2.05 -12.11 -16.34
CA GLY A 110 -1.55 -12.52 -17.65
C GLY A 110 -1.85 -11.54 -18.78
N THR A 111 -2.54 -10.43 -18.51
CA THR A 111 -2.89 -9.42 -19.52
C THR A 111 -1.82 -8.32 -19.60
N LYS A 112 -1.67 -7.68 -20.76
CA LYS A 112 -0.80 -6.49 -20.88
C LYS A 112 -1.52 -5.22 -20.47
N GLY A 113 -0.82 -4.30 -19.83
CA GLY A 113 -1.35 -3.01 -19.42
C GLY A 113 -0.30 -2.18 -18.68
N PRO A 114 -0.69 -1.04 -18.07
CA PRO A 114 0.26 -0.22 -17.35
C PRO A 114 0.86 -0.99 -16.17
N GLY A 115 2.15 -0.76 -15.88
CA GLY A 115 2.76 -1.28 -14.65
C GLY A 115 2.14 -0.64 -13.41
N LEU A 116 2.46 -1.18 -12.24
CA LEU A 116 1.86 -0.76 -10.97
C LEU A 116 2.07 0.73 -10.71
N PHE A 117 3.30 1.24 -10.84
CA PHE A 117 3.55 2.64 -10.54
C PHE A 117 2.92 3.58 -11.57
N ALA A 118 2.96 3.20 -12.85
CA ALA A 118 2.28 3.94 -13.92
C ALA A 118 0.76 4.03 -13.65
N TYR A 119 0.13 2.91 -13.29
CA TYR A 119 -1.27 2.86 -12.90
C TYR A 119 -1.56 3.77 -11.71
N LEU A 120 -0.81 3.63 -10.61
CA LEU A 120 -1.04 4.40 -9.39
C LEU A 120 -0.89 5.91 -9.63
N ARG A 121 0.12 6.33 -10.41
CA ARG A 121 0.35 7.73 -10.80
C ARG A 121 -0.75 8.31 -11.69
N SER A 122 -1.46 7.46 -12.41
CA SER A 122 -2.54 7.83 -13.33
C SER A 122 -3.92 7.91 -12.67
N LEU A 123 -4.05 7.49 -11.39
CA LEU A 123 -5.32 7.52 -10.68
C LEU A 123 -5.86 8.97 -10.62
N GLN A 124 -7.13 9.11 -11.00
CA GLN A 124 -7.85 10.38 -10.96
C GLN A 124 -9.25 10.14 -10.42
N SER A 125 -9.71 11.04 -9.56
CA SER A 125 -11.11 11.14 -9.19
C SER A 125 -11.91 11.81 -10.28
N SER A 126 -13.16 11.38 -10.44
CA SER A 126 -14.13 12.09 -11.26
C SER A 126 -14.70 13.35 -10.60
N ASN A 127 -14.55 13.51 -9.27
CA ASN A 127 -15.19 14.60 -8.51
C ASN A 127 -14.20 15.52 -7.77
N GLY A 128 -12.89 15.26 -7.85
CA GLY A 128 -11.83 16.06 -7.23
C GLY A 128 -11.77 15.95 -5.70
N GLY A 129 -10.62 15.54 -5.16
CA GLY A 129 -10.41 15.43 -3.70
C GLY A 129 -10.73 14.06 -3.11
N ASP A 130 -10.74 13.02 -3.95
CA ASP A 130 -10.96 11.62 -3.53
C ASP A 130 -9.60 10.95 -3.23
N ARG A 131 -9.63 9.84 -2.49
CA ARG A 131 -8.46 9.02 -2.11
C ARG A 131 -7.55 8.69 -3.29
N ARG A 132 -8.13 8.52 -4.48
CA ARG A 132 -7.43 8.26 -5.74
C ARG A 132 -6.41 9.36 -6.10
N ASP A 133 -6.78 10.63 -5.94
CA ASP A 133 -5.91 11.78 -6.28
C ASP A 133 -4.70 11.86 -5.35
N VAL A 134 -4.90 11.52 -4.07
CA VAL A 134 -3.84 11.48 -3.07
C VAL A 134 -2.87 10.33 -3.37
N ILE A 135 -3.37 9.14 -3.69
CA ILE A 135 -2.52 8.00 -4.10
C ILE A 135 -1.67 8.39 -5.31
N ALA A 136 -2.28 8.97 -6.35
CA ALA A 136 -1.52 9.42 -7.52
C ALA A 136 -0.44 10.43 -7.16
N THR A 137 -0.74 11.39 -6.31
CA THR A 137 0.22 12.42 -5.88
C THR A 137 1.40 11.81 -5.13
N VAL A 138 1.15 10.89 -4.20
CA VAL A 138 2.20 10.18 -3.47
C VAL A 138 3.09 9.39 -4.42
N PHE A 139 2.50 8.61 -5.32
CA PHE A 139 3.27 7.72 -6.21
C PHE A 139 4.02 8.45 -7.34
N LYS A 140 3.77 9.75 -7.58
CA LYS A 140 4.62 10.58 -8.45
C LYS A 140 6.03 10.77 -7.89
N GLY A 141 6.16 10.87 -6.56
CA GLY A 141 7.45 10.99 -5.88
C GLY A 141 8.11 9.65 -5.50
N VAL A 142 7.40 8.54 -5.70
CA VAL A 142 7.89 7.20 -5.34
C VAL A 142 8.59 6.56 -6.54
N THR A 143 9.79 6.04 -6.29
CA THR A 143 10.58 5.24 -7.24
C THR A 143 11.06 3.97 -6.55
N ASN A 144 10.98 2.84 -7.25
CA ASN A 144 11.52 1.58 -6.76
C ASN A 144 13.02 1.55 -7.09
N ARG A 145 13.85 1.46 -6.06
CA ARG A 145 15.31 1.36 -6.17
C ARG A 145 15.84 -0.06 -6.04
N MET A 146 14.98 -1.04 -5.69
CA MET A 146 15.40 -2.43 -5.62
C MET A 146 15.63 -2.99 -7.02
N ILE A 147 16.78 -3.63 -7.20
CA ILE A 147 17.15 -4.25 -8.47
C ILE A 147 16.64 -5.70 -8.49
N SER A 148 16.73 -6.41 -7.36
CA SER A 148 16.34 -7.81 -7.29
C SER A 148 14.85 -7.96 -7.01
N GLY A 149 14.10 -8.39 -8.04
CA GLY A 149 12.70 -8.77 -7.87
C GLY A 149 12.49 -9.96 -6.94
N HIS A 150 13.48 -10.86 -6.80
CA HIS A 150 13.41 -11.95 -5.83
C HIS A 150 13.47 -11.44 -4.38
N LEU A 151 14.39 -10.52 -4.07
CA LEU A 151 14.45 -9.90 -2.74
C LEU A 151 13.22 -9.03 -2.46
N LEU A 152 12.71 -8.33 -3.47
CA LEU A 152 11.46 -7.58 -3.36
C LEU A 152 10.29 -8.52 -3.03
N ARG A 153 10.23 -9.71 -3.65
CA ARG A 153 9.22 -10.72 -3.35
C ARG A 153 9.33 -11.24 -1.92
N ASP A 154 10.54 -11.48 -1.41
CA ASP A 154 10.74 -11.91 -0.02
C ASP A 154 10.21 -10.86 0.98
N ILE A 155 10.42 -9.57 0.69
CA ILE A 155 9.90 -8.46 1.51
C ILE A 155 8.37 -8.40 1.45
N ILE A 156 7.81 -8.52 0.25
CA ILE A 156 6.36 -8.56 0.04
C ILE A 156 5.73 -9.71 0.84
N ASN A 157 6.28 -10.92 0.74
CA ASN A 157 5.77 -12.09 1.46
C ASN A 157 5.83 -11.90 2.98
N LYS A 158 6.88 -11.25 3.50
CA LYS A 158 6.94 -10.89 4.93
C LYS A 158 5.85 -9.92 5.33
N ILE A 159 5.68 -8.83 4.58
CA ILE A 159 4.65 -7.81 4.84
C ILE A 159 3.25 -8.38 4.66
N ASN A 160 3.07 -9.36 3.77
CA ASN A 160 1.79 -10.05 3.58
C ASN A 160 1.36 -10.85 4.82
N GLY A 161 2.32 -11.33 5.62
CA GLY A 161 2.05 -12.03 6.88
C GLY A 161 1.50 -11.14 7.99
N ILE A 162 1.38 -9.83 7.76
CA ILE A 162 0.77 -8.90 8.69
C ILE A 162 -0.76 -9.05 8.61
N ASN A 163 -1.36 -9.42 9.73
CA ASN A 163 -2.81 -9.50 9.90
C ASN A 163 -3.29 -8.52 10.97
N PHE A 164 -4.28 -7.69 10.63
CA PHE A 164 -4.95 -6.76 11.54
C PHE A 164 -6.44 -7.09 11.55
N ASN A 165 -7.01 -7.27 12.73
CA ASN A 165 -8.45 -7.57 12.88
C ASN A 165 -9.20 -6.53 13.73
N SER A 166 -8.60 -5.37 14.05
CA SER A 166 -9.27 -4.34 14.86
C SER A 166 -9.08 -2.91 14.33
N SER A 167 -10.13 -2.09 14.44
CA SER A 167 -10.14 -0.68 14.03
C SER A 167 -9.20 0.19 14.88
N GLU A 168 -8.92 -0.22 16.11
CA GLU A 168 -8.02 0.48 17.04
C GLU A 168 -6.53 0.37 16.61
N GLU A 169 -6.14 -0.78 16.05
CA GLU A 169 -4.81 -0.98 15.47
C GLU A 169 -4.65 -0.20 14.16
N ILE A 170 -5.72 -0.06 13.37
CA ILE A 170 -5.73 0.79 12.17
C ILE A 170 -5.38 2.23 12.55
N HIS A 171 -5.96 2.81 13.60
CA HIS A 171 -5.63 4.17 14.05
C HIS A 171 -4.15 4.34 14.45
N THR A 172 -3.59 3.34 15.14
CA THR A 172 -2.16 3.34 15.51
C THR A 172 -1.27 3.30 14.26
N LEU A 173 -1.68 2.54 13.25
CA LEU A 173 -1.01 2.51 11.94
C LEU A 173 -1.21 3.79 11.15
N SER A 174 -2.38 4.45 11.23
CA SER A 174 -2.62 5.76 10.66
C SER A 174 -1.61 6.78 11.17
N HIS A 175 -1.34 6.75 12.48
CA HIS A 175 -0.36 7.64 13.10
C HIS A 175 1.08 7.31 12.70
N LEU A 176 1.45 6.02 12.66
CA LEU A 176 2.75 5.58 12.14
C LEU A 176 2.91 5.95 10.66
N TYR A 177 1.85 5.82 9.88
CA TYR A 177 1.78 6.16 8.47
C TYR A 177 1.87 7.66 8.22
N GLU A 178 1.14 8.50 8.96
CA GLU A 178 1.26 9.95 8.93
C GLU A 178 2.68 10.39 9.28
N SER A 179 3.31 9.72 10.25
CA SER A 179 4.70 9.98 10.61
C SER A 179 5.66 9.62 9.47
N MET A 180 5.47 8.47 8.80
CA MET A 180 6.28 8.06 7.65
C MET A 180 6.07 8.94 6.41
N LEU A 181 4.82 9.34 6.13
CA LEU A 181 4.51 10.31 5.06
C LEU A 181 5.11 11.68 5.35
N LYS A 182 5.03 12.12 6.60
CA LYS A 182 5.66 13.36 7.06
C LYS A 182 7.17 13.28 6.87
N GLU A 183 7.82 12.19 7.28
CA GLU A 183 9.25 11.99 7.05
C GLU A 183 9.62 11.96 5.55
N MET A 184 8.80 11.34 4.69
CA MET A 184 9.01 11.39 3.23
C MET A 184 8.82 12.80 2.66
N ARG A 185 7.81 13.54 3.13
CA ARG A 185 7.58 14.95 2.77
C ARG A 185 8.76 15.82 3.19
N ASP A 186 9.25 15.63 4.40
CA ASP A 186 10.34 16.41 4.98
C ASP A 186 11.69 16.03 4.33
N SER A 187 11.86 14.79 3.85
CA SER A 187 13.04 14.30 3.11
C SER A 187 13.08 14.70 1.63
N ALA A 188 11.95 15.16 1.06
CA ALA A 188 11.86 15.62 -0.34
C ALA A 188 12.45 17.02 -0.57
N GLY A 189 12.79 17.76 0.49
CA GLY A 189 13.71 18.91 0.47
C GLY A 189 13.23 20.19 -0.24
N ASP A 190 12.92 21.21 0.56
CA ASP A 190 13.31 22.62 0.35
C ASP A 190 13.15 23.22 -1.07
N SER A 191 11.93 23.17 -1.62
CA SER A 191 11.51 24.01 -2.74
C SER A 191 10.26 24.77 -2.31
N GLY A 192 10.47 26.01 -1.88
CA GLY A 192 9.60 26.84 -1.03
C GLY A 192 8.21 27.25 -1.54
N GLU A 193 7.60 26.56 -2.50
CA GLU A 193 6.21 26.86 -2.90
C GLU A 193 5.49 25.55 -3.26
N PHE A 194 4.21 25.47 -2.93
CA PHE A 194 3.31 24.33 -3.11
C PHE A 194 3.47 23.20 -2.10
N TYR A 195 2.74 23.28 -0.99
CA TYR A 195 1.60 22.38 -0.75
C TYR A 195 0.92 22.73 0.58
N THR A 196 -0.30 23.27 0.50
CA THR A 196 -1.15 23.44 1.68
C THR A 196 -1.53 22.05 2.19
N PRO A 197 -1.30 21.71 3.48
CA PRO A 197 -1.50 20.37 3.99
C PRO A 197 -2.99 20.00 3.89
N ARG A 198 -3.33 18.98 3.11
CA ARG A 198 -4.62 18.29 3.23
C ARG A 198 -4.40 17.00 4.02
N PRO A 199 -4.89 16.90 5.27
CA PRO A 199 -4.62 15.77 6.15
C PRO A 199 -5.22 14.46 5.62
N PHE A 200 -4.54 13.35 5.88
CA PHE A 200 -4.97 11.98 5.54
C PHE A 200 -6.28 11.56 6.23
N ASN A 201 -6.77 12.36 7.17
CA ASN A 201 -8.10 12.22 7.78
C ASN A 201 -9.22 12.12 6.72
N LEU A 202 -9.05 12.70 5.52
CA LEU A 202 -10.02 12.59 4.42
C LEU A 202 -10.07 11.19 3.76
N ILE A 203 -9.06 10.34 4.00
CA ILE A 203 -9.01 8.96 3.47
C ILE A 203 -9.63 7.97 4.46
N MET A 204 -9.59 8.28 5.76
CA MET A 204 -10.00 7.38 6.85
C MET A 204 -11.36 7.68 7.44
N VAL A 205 -11.84 8.92 7.35
CA VAL A 205 -13.17 9.28 7.83
C VAL A 205 -14.13 9.10 6.65
N PRO A 206 -15.19 8.27 6.76
CA PRO A 206 -16.26 8.30 5.79
C PRO A 206 -16.82 9.73 5.79
N THR A 207 -17.07 10.30 4.62
CA THR A 207 -17.80 11.56 4.49
C THR A 207 -19.25 11.36 4.99
N GLU A 208 -19.44 11.31 6.31
CA GLU A 208 -20.71 11.49 6.98
C GLU A 208 -20.85 12.96 7.34
N GLU A 209 -21.03 13.83 6.34
CA GLU A 209 -21.48 15.23 6.55
C GLU A 209 -21.87 15.92 5.23
N ALA A 210 -22.64 15.25 4.37
CA ALA A 210 -23.12 15.88 3.13
C ALA A 210 -24.58 15.59 2.76
N ASP A 211 -25.42 15.16 3.71
CA ASP A 211 -26.85 14.90 3.45
C ASP A 211 -27.78 15.41 4.58
N ASP A 212 -27.50 16.57 5.16
CA ASP A 212 -28.47 17.28 6.02
C ASP A 212 -28.64 18.75 5.65
N ALA A 213 -28.76 19.01 4.35
CA ALA A 213 -29.23 20.28 3.83
C ALA A 213 -29.92 20.10 2.47
N ARG A 214 -31.16 19.59 2.50
CA ARG A 214 -32.29 20.04 1.66
C ARG A 214 -33.58 19.31 1.97
#